data_AF-A0A350ZX94-F1
#
_entry.id   AF-A0A350ZX94-F1
#
_cell.length_a   1.000
_cell.length_b   1.000
_cell.length_c   1.000
_cell.angle_alpha   90.00
_cell.angle_beta   90.00
_cell.angle_gamma   90.00
#
_symmetry.space_group_name_H-M   'P 1'
#
loop_
_entity.id
_entity.type
_entity.pdbx_description
1 polymer ?
#
loop_
_entity_poly.entity_id
_entity_poly.type
_entity_poly.pdbx_seq_one_letter_code
_entity_poly.pdbx_strand_id
1 'polypeptide(L)'
;SIGADEARRAGIDYRKGREVIMNTANGPSTAWLLTLDRVSVGGIVLYGVQGTVHEQGLPVPLLGMSFLSRLGMRSEAGLLVLTRRY
;
A
#
# COMPACT_ATOMS: atom_id res chain seq x y z
N SER A 1 -1.29 1.81 0.35
CA SER A 1 -1.79 3.06 -0.23
C SER A 1 -0.70 4.09 -0.18
N ILE A 2 -0.42 4.78 -1.29
CA ILE A 2 0.62 5.82 -1.40
C ILE A 2 0.08 7.04 -2.15
N GLY A 3 0.76 8.18 -2.05
CA GLY A 3 0.47 9.35 -2.86
C GLY A 3 1.07 9.26 -4.27
N ALA A 4 0.58 10.11 -5.18
CA ALA A 4 1.09 10.20 -6.54
C ALA A 4 2.58 10.55 -6.61
N ASP A 5 3.09 11.36 -5.67
CA ASP A 5 4.51 11.72 -5.62
C ASP A 5 5.38 10.52 -5.24
N GLU A 6 4.98 9.74 -4.24
CA GLU A 6 5.64 8.48 -3.87
C GLU A 6 5.62 7.48 -5.02
N ALA A 7 4.48 7.34 -5.70
CA ALA A 7 4.35 6.44 -6.84
C ALA A 7 5.32 6.83 -7.97
N ARG A 8 5.42 8.13 -8.28
CA ARG A 8 6.39 8.65 -9.26
C ARG A 8 7.83 8.40 -8.84
N ARG A 9 8.18 8.63 -7.57
CA ARG A 9 9.53 8.32 -7.03
C ARG A 9 9.86 6.83 -7.09
N ALA A 10 8.85 5.96 -6.96
CA ALA A 10 9.00 4.51 -7.07
C ALA A 10 8.95 3.99 -8.52
N GLY A 11 8.82 4.86 -9.54
CA GLY A 11 8.74 4.45 -10.94
C GLY A 11 7.44 3.73 -11.32
N ILE A 12 6.38 3.93 -10.53
CA ILE A 12 5.08 3.28 -10.73
C ILE A 12 4.23 4.14 -11.66
N ASP A 13 3.91 3.61 -12.85
CA ASP A 13 2.93 4.22 -13.76
C ASP A 13 1.50 3.89 -13.33
N TYR A 14 1.07 4.54 -12.25
CA TYR A 14 -0.19 4.24 -11.57
C TYR A 14 -1.43 4.56 -12.41
N ARG A 15 -1.31 5.43 -13.42
CA ARG A 15 -2.42 5.80 -14.31
C ARG A 15 -2.84 4.67 -15.26
N LYS A 16 -2.01 3.63 -15.41
CA LYS A 16 -2.39 2.38 -16.08
C LYS A 16 -3.28 1.49 -15.21
N GLY A 17 -3.41 1.80 -13.92
CA GLY A 17 -4.32 1.14 -13.00
C GLY A 17 -5.79 1.50 -13.26
N ARG A 18 -6.69 0.81 -12.57
CA ARG A 18 -8.11 1.11 -12.60
C ARG A 18 -8.40 2.31 -11.71
N GLU A 19 -8.94 3.38 -12.30
CA GLU A 19 -9.45 4.52 -11.53
C GLU A 19 -10.63 4.07 -10.63
N VAL A 20 -10.60 4.49 -9.38
CA VAL A 20 -11.60 4.17 -8.35
C VAL A 20 -11.86 5.39 -7.47
N ILE A 21 -13.08 5.48 -6.94
CA ILE A 21 -13.41 6.44 -5.89
C ILE A 21 -13.25 5.76 -4.53
N MET A 22 -12.40 6.34 -3.69
CA MET A 22 -12.10 5.89 -2.34
C MET A 22 -12.82 6.77 -1.32
N ASN A 23 -13.57 6.15 -0.41
CA ASN A 23 -14.10 6.84 0.76
C ASN A 23 -12.99 6.98 1.81
N THR A 24 -12.58 8.22 2.08
CA THR A 24 -11.55 8.53 3.07
C THR A 24 -12.14 9.37 4.21
N ALA A 25 -11.35 9.60 5.26
CA ALA A 25 -11.74 10.48 6.37
C ALA A 25 -12.03 11.92 5.92
N ASN A 26 -11.40 12.39 4.84
CA ASN A 26 -11.59 13.73 4.28
C ASN A 26 -12.68 13.77 3.18
N GLY A 27 -13.47 12.70 3.05
CA GLY A 27 -14.46 12.53 2.00
C GLY A 27 -13.98 11.65 0.84
N PRO A 28 -14.80 11.53 -0.22
CA PRO A 28 -14.46 10.77 -1.41
C PRO A 28 -13.23 11.37 -2.13
N SER A 29 -12.33 10.52 -2.60
CA SER A 29 -11.14 10.93 -3.36
C SER A 29 -10.88 9.96 -4.52
N THR A 30 -10.32 10.47 -5.61
CA THR A 30 -9.87 9.65 -6.73
C THR A 30 -8.57 8.94 -6.40
N ALA A 31 -8.51 7.66 -6.73
CA ALA A 31 -7.33 6.84 -6.63
C ALA A 31 -7.22 5.88 -7.82
N TRP A 32 -6.04 5.30 -8.00
CA TRP A 32 -5.81 4.22 -8.96
C TRP A 32 -5.48 2.93 -8.24
N LEU A 33 -6.25 1.88 -8.53
CA LEU A 33 -6.05 0.53 -8.07
C LEU A 33 -5.20 -0.24 -9.07
N LEU A 34 -4.08 -0.79 -8.61
CA LEU A 34 -3.17 -1.58 -9.43
C LEU A 34 -2.50 -2.70 -8.63
N THR A 35 -1.95 -3.66 -9.35
CA THR A 35 -1.08 -4.68 -8.78
C THR A 35 0.36 -4.18 -8.85
N LEU A 36 1.02 -4.11 -7.71
CA LEU A 36 2.44 -3.80 -7.59
C LEU A 36 3.23 -5.09 -7.74
N ASP A 37 4.20 -5.08 -8.66
CA ASP A 37 5.02 -6.27 -8.94
C ASP A 37 5.82 -6.71 -7.72
N ARG A 38 6.42 -5.74 -7.00
CA ARG A 38 7.24 -5.97 -5.81
C ARG A 38 7.01 -4.86 -4.79
N VAL A 39 6.77 -5.24 -3.53
CA VAL A 39 6.70 -4.35 -2.38
C VAL A 39 7.71 -4.81 -1.35
N SER A 40 8.61 -3.91 -0.94
CA SER A 40 9.65 -4.18 0.04
C SER A 40 9.47 -3.27 1.26
N VAL A 41 9.37 -3.87 2.45
CA VAL A 41 9.29 -3.13 3.73
C VAL A 41 10.25 -3.77 4.70
N GLY A 42 11.30 -3.04 5.10
CA GLY A 42 12.41 -3.62 5.85
C GLY A 42 13.00 -4.83 5.10
N GLY A 43 13.07 -5.98 5.76
CA GLY A 43 13.52 -7.25 5.17
C GLY A 43 12.43 -8.07 4.47
N ILE A 44 11.18 -7.62 4.45
CA ILE A 44 10.05 -8.37 3.88
C ILE A 44 9.81 -7.92 2.45
N VAL A 45 9.85 -8.89 1.52
CA VAL A 45 9.52 -8.67 0.11
C VAL A 45 8.31 -9.52 -0.27
N LEU A 46 7.27 -8.86 -0.80
CA LEU A 46 6.08 -9.50 -1.34
C LEU A 46 5.89 -9.11 -2.81
N TYR A 47 5.35 -10.03 -3.60
CA TYR A 47 5.10 -9.84 -5.03
C TYR A 47 3.61 -9.84 -5.35
N GLY A 48 3.21 -9.16 -6.43
CA GLY A 48 1.83 -9.13 -6.89
C GLY A 48 0.87 -8.59 -5.81
N VAL A 49 1.25 -7.49 -5.16
CA VAL A 49 0.48 -6.90 -4.05
C VAL A 49 -0.45 -5.84 -4.60
N GLN A 50 -1.75 -5.96 -4.33
CA GLN A 50 -2.69 -4.91 -4.70
C GLN A 50 -2.45 -3.64 -3.87
N GLY A 51 -2.35 -2.50 -4.56
CA GLY A 51 -2.14 -1.20 -3.95
C GLY A 51 -3.02 -0.12 -4.59
N THR A 52 -3.17 0.99 -3.87
CA THR A 52 -3.86 2.20 -4.33
C THR A 52 -2.90 3.37 -4.34
N VAL A 53 -3.01 4.22 -5.36
CA VAL A 53 -2.31 5.50 -5.45
C VAL A 53 -3.36 6.60 -5.42
N HIS A 54 -3.28 7.51 -4.46
CA HIS A 54 -4.19 8.65 -4.38
C HIS A 54 -3.63 9.82 -5.20
N GLU A 55 -4.52 10.53 -5.90
CA GLU A 55 -4.15 11.73 -6.67
C GLU A 55 -3.62 12.82 -5.73
N GLN A 56 -4.40 13.06 -4.68
CA GLN A 56 -4.00 13.91 -3.57
C GLN A 56 -2.97 13.16 -2.74
N GLY A 57 -1.85 13.82 -2.43
CA GLY A 57 -0.79 13.24 -1.63
C GLY A 57 -1.32 12.72 -0.29
N LEU A 58 -0.84 11.56 0.13
CA LEU A 58 -1.04 11.07 1.49
C LEU A 58 0.11 11.60 2.36
N PRO A 59 -0.15 12.10 3.57
CA PRO A 59 0.92 12.58 4.46
C PRO A 59 1.90 11.47 4.82
N VAL A 60 1.43 10.21 4.87
CA VAL A 60 2.24 9.01 5.06
C VAL A 60 1.73 7.85 4.20
N PRO A 61 2.63 7.02 3.65
CA PRO A 61 2.27 5.72 3.08
C PRO A 61 1.58 4.83 4.10
N LEU A 62 0.56 4.09 3.67
CA LEU A 62 -0.21 3.16 4.51
C LEU A 62 -0.04 1.71 4.03
N LEU A 63 0.28 0.80 4.96
CA LEU A 63 0.23 -0.64 4.72
C LEU A 63 -1.18 -1.16 4.94
N GLY A 64 -1.84 -1.54 3.85
CA GLY A 64 -3.19 -2.10 3.90
C GLY A 64 -3.22 -3.62 4.04
N MET A 65 -4.42 -4.17 4.18
CA MET A 65 -4.63 -5.60 4.35
C MET A 65 -4.11 -6.46 3.19
N SER A 66 -4.01 -5.93 1.97
CA SER A 66 -3.40 -6.63 0.82
C SER A 66 -1.95 -7.04 1.05
N PHE A 67 -1.24 -6.32 1.93
CA PHE A 67 0.11 -6.64 2.38
C PHE A 67 0.07 -7.42 3.70
N LEU A 68 -0.66 -6.88 4.69
CA LEU A 68 -0.68 -7.41 6.06
C LEU A 68 -1.25 -8.83 6.18
N SER A 69 -2.23 -9.20 5.35
CA SER A 69 -2.84 -10.54 5.39
C SER A 69 -1.88 -11.67 4.99
N ARG A 70 -0.80 -11.33 4.26
CA ARG A 70 0.25 -12.28 3.86
C ARG A 70 1.32 -12.47 4.93
N LEU A 71 1.20 -11.76 6.05
CA LEU A 71 2.12 -11.81 7.17
C LEU A 71 1.43 -12.41 8.38
N GLY A 72 2.21 -13.10 9.21
CA GLY A 72 1.88 -13.35 10.59
C GLY A 72 2.05 -12.05 11.36
N MET A 73 1.01 -11.62 12.04
CA MET A 73 1.01 -10.44 12.89
C MET A 73 0.85 -10.90 14.34
N ARG A 74 1.78 -10.52 15.20
CA ARG A 74 1.71 -10.79 16.64
C ARG A 74 2.01 -9.50 17.41
N SER A 75 1.18 -9.21 18.40
CA SER A 75 1.41 -8.10 19.33
C SER A 75 1.99 -8.67 20.62
N GLU A 76 3.19 -8.25 21.00
CA GLU A 76 3.89 -8.69 22.20
C GLU A 76 4.55 -7.50 22.88
N ALA A 77 4.26 -7.29 24.16
CA ALA A 77 4.85 -6.22 24.98
C ALA A 77 4.79 -4.82 24.34
N GLY A 78 3.70 -4.50 23.62
CA GLY A 78 3.52 -3.21 22.94
C GLY A 78 4.21 -3.11 21.57
N LEU A 79 4.86 -4.18 21.09
CA LEU A 79 5.48 -4.26 19.77
C LEU A 79 4.60 -5.05 18.81
N LEU A 80 4.46 -4.54 17.58
CA LEU A 80 3.88 -5.29 16.47
C LEU A 80 5.00 -6.02 15.72
N VAL A 81 5.02 -7.34 15.82
CA VAL A 81 5.93 -8.22 15.10
C VAL A 81 5.25 -8.72 13.82
N LEU A 82 5.88 -8.42 12.68
CA LEU A 82 5.45 -8.88 11.37
C LEU A 82 6.42 -9.95 10.85
N THR A 83 5.92 -11.14 10.58
CA THR A 83 6.73 -12.26 10.07
C THR A 83 6.12 -12.79 8.79
N ARG A 84 6.93 -13.07 7.77
CA ARG A 84 6.44 -13.66 6.53
C ARG A 84 5.86 -15.06 6.79
N ARG A 85 4.63 -15.32 6.34
CA ARG A 85 4.03 -16.66 6.36
C ARG A 85 4.47 -17.41 5.10
N TYR A 86 5.60 -18.10 5.22
CA TYR A 86 6.21 -18.96 4.19
C TYR A 86 6.65 -18.28 2.87
#